data_AF-A0A2G9GNW4-F1
#
_entry.id   AF-A0A2G9GNW4-F1
#
_cell.length_a   1.000
_cell.length_b   1.000
_cell.length_c   1.000
_cell.angle_alpha   90.00
_cell.angle_beta   90.00
_cell.angle_gamma   90.00
#
_symmetry.space_group_name_H-M   'P 1'
#
loop_
_entity.id
_entity.type
_entity.pdbx_description
1 polymer ?
#
loop_
_entity_poly.entity_id
_entity_poly.type
_entity_poly.pdbx_seq_one_letter_code
_entity_poly.pdbx_strand_id
1 'polypeptide(L)'
;MMLSYTLYFFLFLSTFPVITPAAADASPAYTATEFILLNCGASSNLNDTSKRRWDSDERTSYMLPINTTISFAHRASDMHPSVLQVPYETVRIFPYTFGYSFPIHAGPKFIRLYFYPTAYSTFNASQSFFSVTANGFMFLRNFSPFLNTPSPSEPSFKKEFIISVQENQSLTLTFITDTNSFAFINGIEIKVFNYVNC
;
A
#
# COMPACT_ATOMS: atom_id res chain seq x y z
N MET A 1 -40.77 66.53 1.22
CA MET A 1 -40.75 65.17 0.64
C MET A 1 -39.35 64.59 0.39
N MET A 2 -38.26 65.37 0.40
CA MET A 2 -36.88 64.84 0.21
C MET A 2 -36.18 64.42 1.52
N LEU A 3 -36.59 64.92 2.69
CA LEU A 3 -35.96 64.54 3.98
C LEU A 3 -36.38 63.15 4.50
N SER A 4 -37.51 62.58 4.07
CA SER A 4 -37.92 61.24 4.53
C SER A 4 -37.19 60.12 3.79
N TYR A 5 -36.78 60.35 2.54
CA TYR A 5 -36.02 59.37 1.75
C TYR A 5 -34.57 59.25 2.21
N THR A 6 -33.94 60.34 2.66
CA THR A 6 -32.59 60.29 3.24
C THR A 6 -32.55 59.53 4.56
N LEU A 7 -33.60 59.62 5.39
CA LEU A 7 -33.68 58.85 6.63
C LEU A 7 -33.87 57.34 6.38
N TYR A 8 -34.64 56.97 5.34
CA TYR A 8 -34.84 55.58 4.93
C TYR A 8 -33.55 54.95 4.35
N PHE A 9 -32.74 55.75 3.64
CA PHE A 9 -31.45 55.30 3.10
C PHE A 9 -30.43 55.00 4.20
N PHE A 10 -30.44 55.77 5.30
CA PHE A 10 -29.56 55.53 6.45
C PHE A 10 -29.98 54.31 7.30
N LEU A 11 -31.27 53.99 7.37
CA LEU A 11 -31.77 52.81 8.10
C LEU A 11 -31.57 51.48 7.35
N PHE A 12 -31.35 51.51 6.03
CA PHE A 12 -31.07 50.30 5.25
C PHE A 12 -29.60 49.85 5.32
N LEU A 13 -28.67 50.76 5.65
CA LEU A 13 -27.24 50.43 5.76
C LEU A 13 -26.84 49.76 7.09
N SER A 14 -27.69 49.73 8.11
CA SER A 14 -27.35 49.19 9.43
C SER A 14 -27.63 47.68 9.60
N THR A 15 -28.06 46.98 8.55
CA THR A 15 -28.42 45.55 8.62
C THR A 15 -27.70 44.64 7.62
N PHE A 16 -26.53 45.03 7.12
CA PHE A 16 -25.66 44.07 6.44
C PHE A 16 -24.94 43.21 7.49
N PRO A 17 -25.27 41.90 7.63
CA PRO A 17 -24.53 41.02 8.51
C PRO A 17 -23.08 40.99 8.01
N VAL A 18 -22.14 41.33 8.90
CA VAL A 18 -20.71 41.14 8.66
C VAL A 18 -20.49 39.63 8.53
N ILE A 19 -20.41 39.14 7.29
CA ILE A 19 -19.97 37.77 7.02
C ILE A 19 -18.47 37.78 7.29
N THR A 20 -18.10 37.42 8.52
CA THR A 20 -16.71 37.08 8.79
C THR A 20 -16.39 35.85 7.95
N PRO A 21 -15.33 35.87 7.10
CA PRO A 21 -14.86 34.63 6.52
C PRO A 21 -14.48 33.73 7.70
N ALA A 22 -15.21 32.64 7.87
CA ALA A 22 -14.77 31.57 8.74
C ALA A 22 -13.38 31.21 8.24
N ALA A 23 -12.36 31.43 9.08
CA ALA A 23 -11.06 30.85 8.84
C ALA A 23 -11.34 29.35 8.67
N ALA A 24 -11.16 28.84 7.45
CA ALA A 24 -11.07 27.40 7.27
C ALA A 24 -9.90 27.01 8.15
N ASP A 25 -10.22 26.38 9.28
CA ASP A 25 -9.23 25.77 10.14
C ASP A 25 -8.51 24.81 9.22
N ALA A 26 -7.31 25.19 8.79
CA ALA A 26 -6.44 24.32 8.04
C ALA A 26 -6.09 23.23 9.03
N SER A 27 -6.90 22.17 9.02
CA SER A 27 -6.65 20.98 9.83
C SER A 27 -5.17 20.66 9.65
N PRO A 28 -4.38 20.56 10.73
CA PRO A 28 -2.96 20.30 10.61
C PRO A 28 -2.83 19.10 9.68
N ALA A 29 -2.01 19.22 8.63
CA ALA A 29 -1.76 18.14 7.70
C ALA A 29 -1.40 16.92 8.55
N TYR A 30 -2.29 15.93 8.57
CA TYR A 30 -2.13 14.76 9.40
C TYR A 30 -0.83 14.08 8.96
N THR A 31 0.20 14.18 9.79
CA THR A 31 1.46 13.48 9.61
C THR A 31 1.18 12.02 9.89
N ALA A 32 0.80 11.30 8.84
CA ALA A 32 0.65 9.84 8.90
C ALA A 32 1.97 9.23 9.34
N THR A 33 2.06 8.88 10.63
CA THR A 33 3.20 8.16 11.23
C THR A 33 3.28 6.71 10.74
N GLU A 34 2.29 6.26 9.97
CA GLU A 34 2.17 4.90 9.47
C GLU A 34 2.37 4.88 7.96
N PHE A 35 3.64 4.86 7.55
CA PHE A 35 4.05 4.70 6.17
C PHE A 35 5.12 3.63 6.09
N ILE A 36 4.72 2.45 5.65
CA ILE A 36 5.58 1.26 5.58
C ILE A 36 5.86 0.96 4.11
N LEU A 37 7.14 0.80 3.80
CA LEU A 37 7.63 0.34 2.50
C LEU A 37 8.58 -0.82 2.75
N LEU A 38 8.17 -2.04 2.42
CA LEU A 38 9.01 -3.23 2.51
C LEU A 38 9.50 -3.67 1.14
N ASN A 39 10.82 -3.79 1.00
CA ASN A 39 11.49 -4.38 -0.13
C ASN A 39 11.73 -5.87 0.16
N CYS A 40 10.86 -6.72 -0.38
CA CYS A 40 10.82 -8.12 -0.02
C CYS A 40 11.98 -8.90 -0.64
N GLY A 41 12.69 -9.67 0.18
CA GLY A 41 13.88 -10.42 -0.22
C GLY A 41 15.17 -9.60 -0.32
N ALA A 42 15.13 -8.29 -0.07
CA ALA A 42 16.33 -7.48 0.01
C ALA A 42 17.12 -7.79 1.28
N SER A 43 18.45 -7.70 1.23
CA SER A 43 19.34 -7.90 2.39
C SER A 43 19.65 -6.60 3.15
N SER A 44 19.20 -5.46 2.64
CA SER A 44 19.41 -4.15 3.24
C SER A 44 18.36 -3.15 2.76
N ASN A 45 18.24 -2.05 3.49
CA ASN A 45 17.35 -0.96 3.14
C ASN A 45 17.89 -0.24 1.90
N LEU A 46 17.00 0.11 0.98
CA LEU A 46 17.35 0.79 -0.28
C LEU A 46 16.40 1.94 -0.53
N ASN A 47 16.86 2.95 -1.28
CA ASN A 47 15.99 4.01 -1.76
C ASN A 47 15.54 3.70 -3.19
N ASP A 48 14.28 4.00 -3.50
CA ASP A 48 13.82 3.97 -4.90
C ASP A 48 14.25 5.24 -5.67
N THR A 49 13.93 5.28 -6.96
CA THR A 49 14.25 6.42 -7.84
C THR A 49 13.57 7.72 -7.41
N SER A 50 12.50 7.64 -6.62
CA SER A 50 11.80 8.77 -6.02
C SER A 50 12.34 9.13 -4.63
N LYS A 51 13.49 8.56 -4.23
CA LYS A 51 14.14 8.74 -2.92
C LYS A 51 13.29 8.28 -1.73
N ARG A 52 12.30 7.42 -1.94
CA ARG A 52 11.56 6.80 -0.83
C ARG A 52 12.40 5.65 -0.28
N ARG A 53 12.56 5.60 1.04
CA ARG A 53 13.27 4.53 1.73
C ARG A 53 12.39 3.29 1.84
N TRP A 54 12.87 2.18 1.33
CA TRP A 54 12.28 0.85 1.46
C TRP A 54 13.11 0.00 2.40
N ASP A 55 12.46 -0.52 3.43
CA ASP A 55 13.10 -1.38 4.43
C ASP A 55 13.19 -2.81 3.94
N SER A 56 14.33 -3.46 4.19
CA SER A 56 14.48 -4.89 3.93
C SER A 56 13.50 -5.66 4.80
N ASP A 57 12.88 -6.70 4.24
CA ASP A 57 12.05 -7.62 5.01
C ASP A 57 12.84 -8.75 5.71
N GLU A 58 14.16 -8.79 5.53
CA GLU A 58 15.04 -9.75 6.18
C GLU A 58 15.07 -9.52 7.69
N ARG A 59 14.74 -10.56 8.45
CA ARG A 59 14.66 -10.52 9.94
C ARG A 59 13.77 -9.40 10.48
N THR A 60 12.76 -8.97 9.71
CA THR A 60 11.79 -8.00 10.25
C THR A 60 10.95 -8.62 11.36
N SER A 61 10.58 -7.79 12.34
CA SER A 61 9.60 -8.16 13.36
C SER A 61 8.19 -8.37 12.81
N TYR A 62 7.96 -8.03 11.54
CA TYR A 62 6.69 -8.21 10.86
C TYR A 62 6.43 -9.65 10.44
N MET A 63 7.46 -10.49 10.27
CA MET A 63 7.26 -11.88 9.83
C MET A 63 6.54 -12.69 10.92
N LEU A 64 5.39 -13.28 10.59
CA LEU A 64 4.66 -14.12 11.54
C LEU A 64 5.41 -15.43 11.80
N PRO A 65 5.53 -15.90 13.06
CA PRO A 65 6.07 -17.21 13.37
C PRO A 65 5.03 -18.30 13.08
N ILE A 66 4.78 -18.59 11.81
CA ILE A 66 4.00 -19.77 11.41
C ILE A 66 4.96 -20.97 11.41
N ASN A 67 4.52 -22.12 11.93
CA ASN A 67 5.35 -23.33 12.09
C ASN A 67 6.00 -23.84 10.78
N THR A 68 5.54 -23.35 9.61
CA THR A 68 6.02 -23.69 8.26
C THR A 68 6.65 -22.48 7.52
N THR A 69 7.20 -21.50 8.24
CA THR A 69 7.75 -20.20 7.74
C THR A 69 8.96 -20.27 6.82
N ILE A 70 9.19 -21.39 6.14
CA ILE A 70 10.26 -21.47 5.15
C ILE A 70 9.91 -20.47 4.04
N SER A 71 10.72 -19.42 3.92
CA SER A 71 10.66 -18.45 2.84
C SER A 71 12.04 -18.27 2.26
N PHE A 72 12.10 -17.93 0.98
CA PHE A 72 13.36 -17.74 0.27
C PHE A 72 13.46 -16.32 -0.25
N ALA A 73 14.64 -15.74 -0.12
CA ALA A 73 14.96 -14.45 -0.72
C ALA A 73 15.79 -14.68 -1.99
N HIS A 74 15.35 -14.09 -3.09
CA HIS A 74 16.06 -14.19 -4.37
C HIS A 74 16.08 -12.83 -5.08
N ARG A 75 16.95 -12.72 -6.08
CA ARG A 75 16.96 -11.63 -7.05
C ARG A 75 16.41 -12.15 -8.38
N ALA A 76 15.80 -11.26 -9.15
CA ALA A 76 15.38 -11.53 -10.51
C ALA A 76 16.58 -12.03 -11.31
N SER A 77 16.40 -13.15 -12.02
CA SER A 77 17.44 -13.68 -12.89
C SER A 77 17.77 -12.69 -14.01
N ASP A 78 16.76 -12.00 -14.52
CA ASP A 78 16.88 -10.94 -15.52
C ASP A 78 15.96 -9.74 -15.18
N MET A 79 16.47 -8.54 -15.43
CA MET A 79 15.73 -7.29 -15.26
C MET A 79 15.35 -6.70 -16.62
N HIS A 80 14.04 -6.62 -16.88
CA HIS A 80 13.55 -5.93 -18.07
C HIS A 80 13.89 -4.42 -17.98
N PRO A 81 14.32 -3.75 -19.08
CA PRO A 81 14.79 -2.37 -19.03
C PRO A 81 13.79 -1.33 -18.50
N SER A 82 12.48 -1.60 -18.63
CA SER A 82 11.43 -0.72 -18.08
C SER A 82 11.16 -0.91 -16.59
N VAL A 83 11.70 -1.95 -15.96
CA VAL A 83 11.42 -2.31 -14.57
C VAL A 83 12.41 -1.62 -13.64
N LEU A 84 11.88 -0.86 -12.69
CA LEU A 84 12.67 -0.22 -11.65
C LEU A 84 13.26 -1.26 -10.69
N GLN A 85 14.49 -1.03 -10.22
CA GLN A 85 15.17 -1.96 -9.32
C GLN A 85 14.46 -2.09 -7.96
N VAL A 86 14.09 -0.98 -7.33
CA VAL A 86 13.38 -1.01 -6.05
C VAL A 86 11.88 -0.73 -6.29
N PRO A 87 10.96 -1.60 -5.85
CA PRO A 87 11.17 -2.84 -5.08
C PRO A 87 11.25 -4.13 -5.93
N TYR A 88 11.32 -4.06 -7.26
CA TYR A 88 11.03 -5.22 -8.13
C TYR A 88 12.18 -6.21 -8.35
N GLU A 89 13.44 -5.82 -8.14
CA GLU A 89 14.61 -6.69 -8.38
C GLU A 89 14.64 -7.86 -7.39
N THR A 90 14.29 -7.62 -6.13
CA THR A 90 14.30 -8.65 -5.08
C THR A 90 12.90 -9.22 -4.89
N VAL A 91 12.84 -10.47 -4.42
CA VAL A 91 11.59 -11.16 -4.14
C VAL A 91 11.71 -11.98 -2.86
N ARG A 92 10.62 -12.07 -2.11
CA ARG A 92 10.42 -13.16 -1.15
C ARG A 92 9.43 -14.18 -1.69
N ILE A 93 9.82 -15.46 -1.63
CA ILE A 93 9.05 -16.61 -2.12
C ILE A 93 8.57 -17.44 -0.92
N PHE A 94 7.32 -17.89 -0.99
CA PHE A 94 6.63 -18.67 0.02
C PHE A 94 6.13 -20.00 -0.59
N PRO A 95 6.85 -21.12 -0.37
CA PRO A 95 6.38 -22.46 -0.78
C PRO A 95 5.16 -22.93 0.02
N TYR A 96 4.95 -22.35 1.20
CA TYR A 96 3.82 -22.63 2.09
C TYR A 96 3.15 -21.32 2.50
N THR A 97 2.02 -21.44 3.21
CA THR A 97 1.33 -20.27 3.74
C THR A 97 2.26 -19.45 4.63
N PHE A 98 2.35 -18.15 4.34
CA PHE A 98 3.23 -17.21 5.01
C PHE A 98 2.48 -15.90 5.28
N GLY A 99 2.82 -15.18 6.35
CA GLY A 99 2.19 -13.90 6.62
C GLY A 99 3.09 -12.87 7.29
N TYR A 100 2.72 -11.61 7.09
CA TYR A 100 3.26 -10.46 7.80
C TYR A 100 2.21 -9.89 8.73
N SER A 101 2.61 -9.45 9.92
CA SER A 101 1.77 -8.73 10.88
C SER A 101 2.39 -7.37 11.18
N PHE A 102 1.63 -6.31 10.89
CA PHE A 102 2.05 -4.94 11.07
C PHE A 102 1.32 -4.35 12.29
N PRO A 103 2.05 -3.92 13.34
CA PRO A 103 1.46 -3.26 14.50
C PRO A 103 1.12 -1.81 14.13
N ILE A 104 -0.06 -1.62 13.53
CA ILE A 104 -0.56 -0.33 13.09
C ILE A 104 -1.88 0.01 13.80
N HIS A 105 -2.18 1.29 13.88
CA HIS A 105 -3.39 1.86 14.44
C HIS A 105 -4.63 1.48 13.63
N ALA A 106 -5.78 1.55 14.30
CA ALA A 106 -7.08 1.33 13.70
C ALA A 106 -7.40 2.36 12.59
N GLY A 107 -8.45 2.07 11.82
CA GLY A 107 -8.95 2.92 10.74
C GLY A 107 -8.49 2.48 9.35
N PRO A 108 -8.88 3.23 8.32
CA PRO A 108 -8.71 2.82 6.94
C PRO A 108 -7.24 2.88 6.51
N LYS A 109 -6.79 1.82 5.82
CA LYS A 109 -5.42 1.65 5.33
C LYS A 109 -5.45 1.36 3.85
N PHE A 110 -4.54 1.99 3.13
CA PHE A 110 -4.23 1.69 1.75
C PHE A 110 -3.08 0.68 1.73
N ILE A 111 -3.30 -0.44 1.03
CA ILE A 111 -2.32 -1.51 0.84
C ILE A 111 -2.00 -1.60 -0.63
N ARG A 112 -0.71 -1.65 -0.97
CA ARG A 112 -0.25 -1.86 -2.33
C ARG A 112 0.79 -2.98 -2.36
N LEU A 113 0.50 -3.99 -3.16
CA LEU A 113 1.34 -5.17 -3.36
C LEU A 113 2.05 -5.06 -4.71
N TYR A 114 3.37 -5.24 -4.73
CA TYR A 114 4.22 -5.06 -5.90
C TYR A 114 4.67 -6.41 -6.46
N PHE A 115 4.49 -6.61 -7.77
CA PHE A 115 4.80 -7.85 -8.47
C PHE A 115 5.64 -7.59 -9.72
N TYR A 116 6.68 -8.39 -9.89
CA TYR A 116 7.43 -8.52 -11.14
C TYR A 116 7.55 -10.02 -11.47
N PRO A 117 6.59 -10.59 -12.22
CA PRO A 117 6.64 -11.99 -12.62
C PRO A 117 7.79 -12.25 -13.61
N THR A 118 8.87 -12.85 -13.11
CA THR A 118 10.03 -13.31 -13.88
C THR A 118 10.56 -14.64 -13.33
N ALA A 119 11.74 -15.08 -13.77
CA ALA A 119 12.46 -16.18 -13.15
C ALA A 119 13.27 -15.68 -11.94
N TYR A 120 13.24 -16.46 -10.86
CA TYR A 120 13.97 -16.24 -9.62
C TYR A 120 14.69 -17.52 -9.23
N SER A 121 15.97 -17.65 -9.58
CA SER A 121 16.71 -18.92 -9.44
C SER A 121 15.95 -20.07 -10.13
N THR A 122 15.55 -21.12 -9.40
CA THR A 122 14.77 -22.25 -9.94
C THR A 122 13.26 -21.99 -9.98
N PHE A 123 12.76 -20.88 -9.43
CA PHE A 123 11.34 -20.56 -9.40
C PHE A 123 10.93 -19.76 -10.64
N ASN A 124 9.96 -20.28 -11.40
CA ASN A 124 9.40 -19.60 -12.56
C ASN A 124 8.01 -19.03 -12.22
N ALA A 125 7.81 -17.71 -12.35
CA ALA A 125 6.55 -17.06 -11.98
C ALA A 125 5.30 -17.60 -12.71
N SER A 126 5.44 -18.27 -13.86
CA SER A 126 4.32 -18.94 -14.54
C SER A 126 3.71 -20.09 -13.75
N GLN A 127 4.45 -20.66 -12.80
CA GLN A 127 4.01 -21.73 -11.90
C GLN A 127 3.43 -21.19 -10.58
N SER A 128 3.40 -19.86 -10.40
CA SER A 128 2.94 -19.22 -9.17
C SER A 128 1.44 -18.94 -9.22
N PHE A 129 0.73 -19.58 -8.30
CA PHE A 129 -0.70 -19.43 -8.00
C PHE A 129 -0.88 -19.39 -6.47
N PHE A 130 -1.53 -18.32 -6.00
CA PHE A 130 -1.76 -18.14 -4.57
C PHE A 130 -2.93 -17.22 -4.29
N SER A 131 -3.43 -17.25 -3.07
CA SER A 131 -4.43 -16.30 -2.57
C SER A 131 -3.79 -15.34 -1.57
N VAL A 132 -4.36 -14.13 -1.44
CA VAL A 132 -3.92 -13.14 -0.45
C VAL A 132 -5.11 -12.71 0.37
N THR A 133 -4.96 -12.74 1.69
CA THR A 133 -5.93 -12.18 2.62
C THR A 133 -5.30 -11.08 3.46
N ALA A 134 -6.08 -10.07 3.86
CA ALA A 134 -5.72 -9.24 5.01
C ALA A 134 -6.79 -9.32 6.09
N ASN A 135 -6.38 -9.60 7.32
CA ASN A 135 -7.28 -9.78 8.47
C ASN A 135 -8.44 -10.75 8.17
N GLY A 136 -8.16 -11.80 7.37
CA GLY A 136 -9.16 -12.80 6.94
C GLY A 136 -9.99 -12.41 5.71
N PHE A 137 -9.96 -11.16 5.25
CA PHE A 137 -10.63 -10.73 4.03
C PHE A 137 -9.79 -11.07 2.80
N MET A 138 -10.38 -11.78 1.83
CA MET A 138 -9.68 -12.21 0.64
C MET A 138 -9.63 -11.11 -0.43
N PHE A 139 -8.42 -10.73 -0.83
CA PHE A 139 -8.17 -9.70 -1.87
C PHE A 139 -7.83 -10.31 -3.22
N LEU A 140 -7.11 -11.42 -3.19
CA LEU A 140 -6.70 -12.16 -4.37
C LEU A 140 -7.02 -13.63 -4.13
N ARG A 141 -7.61 -14.29 -5.11
CA ARG A 141 -7.98 -15.71 -5.06
C ARG A 141 -7.39 -16.41 -6.28
N ASN A 142 -6.65 -17.50 -6.07
CA ASN A 142 -6.01 -18.28 -7.14
C ASN A 142 -5.31 -17.36 -8.17
N PHE A 143 -4.56 -16.40 -7.65
CA PHE A 143 -3.96 -15.32 -8.41
C PHE A 143 -2.61 -15.77 -8.95
N SER A 144 -2.43 -15.60 -10.27
CA SER A 144 -1.13 -15.72 -10.92
C SER A 144 -0.65 -14.34 -11.36
N PRO A 145 0.44 -13.81 -10.77
CA PRO A 145 1.02 -12.56 -11.23
C PRO A 145 1.42 -12.60 -12.71
N PHE A 146 1.93 -13.75 -13.19
CA PHE A 146 2.34 -13.94 -14.58
C PHE A 146 1.18 -13.82 -15.57
N LEU A 147 0.03 -14.44 -15.28
CA LEU A 147 -1.17 -14.31 -16.12
C LEU A 147 -1.84 -12.93 -16.02
N ASN A 148 -1.49 -12.14 -15.00
CA ASN A 148 -2.01 -10.80 -14.77
C ASN A 148 -1.03 -9.69 -15.17
N THR A 149 0.08 -10.03 -15.83
CA THR A 149 1.01 -9.05 -16.38
C THR A 149 0.29 -8.15 -17.39
N PRO A 150 0.30 -6.81 -17.21
CA PRO A 150 -0.46 -5.90 -18.08
C PRO A 150 0.02 -5.90 -19.54
N SER A 151 1.34 -5.91 -19.73
CA SER A 151 1.97 -5.93 -21.05
C SER A 151 3.37 -6.53 -20.95
N PRO A 152 3.84 -7.27 -21.98
CA PRO A 152 5.25 -7.68 -22.07
C PRO A 152 6.24 -6.51 -22.00
N SER A 153 5.86 -5.30 -22.44
CA SER A 153 6.70 -4.10 -22.39
C SER A 153 6.77 -3.45 -21.00
N GLU A 154 5.79 -3.76 -20.14
CA GLU A 154 5.67 -3.26 -18.77
C GLU A 154 5.36 -4.44 -17.84
N PRO A 155 6.35 -5.32 -17.62
CA PRO A 155 6.10 -6.62 -17.01
C PRO A 155 5.92 -6.55 -15.49
N SER A 156 6.19 -5.40 -14.85
CA SER A 156 5.95 -5.19 -13.43
C SER A 156 4.69 -4.36 -13.19
N PHE A 157 4.01 -4.64 -12.08
CA PHE A 157 2.76 -3.98 -11.74
C PHE A 157 2.48 -4.03 -10.24
N LYS A 158 1.39 -3.37 -9.85
CA LYS A 158 0.92 -3.29 -8.48
C LYS A 158 -0.57 -3.59 -8.37
N LYS A 159 -0.99 -4.15 -7.24
CA LYS A 159 -2.40 -4.28 -6.86
C LYS A 159 -2.66 -3.42 -5.63
N GLU A 160 -3.76 -2.67 -5.65
CA GLU A 160 -4.09 -1.66 -4.63
C GLU A 160 -5.42 -2.01 -3.97
N PHE A 161 -5.48 -1.91 -2.64
CA PHE A 161 -6.63 -2.26 -1.83
C PHE A 161 -6.81 -1.24 -0.70
N ILE A 162 -8.06 -1.02 -0.28
CA ILE A 162 -8.38 -0.24 0.92
C ILE A 162 -9.07 -1.18 1.90
N ILE A 163 -8.62 -1.15 3.15
CA ILE A 163 -9.11 -2.01 4.21
C ILE A 163 -9.36 -1.18 5.46
N SER A 164 -10.19 -1.66 6.38
CA SER A 164 -10.31 -1.04 7.70
C SER A 164 -9.69 -1.96 8.74
N VAL A 165 -8.77 -1.42 9.55
CA VAL A 165 -8.18 -2.11 10.70
C VAL A 165 -8.99 -1.75 11.95
N GLN A 166 -9.39 -2.73 12.74
CA GLN A 166 -10.16 -2.49 13.97
C GLN A 166 -9.27 -2.04 15.14
N GLU A 167 -9.88 -1.50 16.19
CA GLU A 167 -9.17 -1.21 17.43
C GLU A 167 -8.53 -2.48 18.01
N ASN A 168 -7.30 -2.35 18.52
CA ASN A 168 -6.50 -3.44 19.10
C ASN A 168 -6.19 -4.59 18.12
N GLN A 169 -6.31 -4.37 16.81
CA GLN A 169 -6.00 -5.35 15.77
C GLN A 169 -4.75 -4.95 15.00
N SER A 170 -3.79 -5.86 14.84
CA SER A 170 -2.71 -5.70 13.85
C SER A 170 -3.23 -5.91 12.43
N LEU A 171 -2.57 -5.33 11.44
CA LEU A 171 -2.81 -5.70 10.05
C LEU A 171 -2.00 -6.95 9.71
N THR A 172 -2.68 -8.07 9.52
CA THR A 172 -2.09 -9.34 9.09
C THR A 172 -2.35 -9.59 7.61
N LEU A 173 -1.30 -9.55 6.79
CA LEU A 173 -1.32 -10.02 5.40
C LEU A 173 -0.90 -11.49 5.37
N THR A 174 -1.71 -12.35 4.76
CA THR A 174 -1.41 -13.78 4.60
C THR A 174 -1.43 -14.16 3.13
N PHE A 175 -0.34 -14.77 2.67
CA PHE A 175 -0.15 -15.37 1.36
C PHE A 175 -0.38 -16.86 1.49
N ILE A 176 -1.41 -17.38 0.82
CA ILE A 176 -1.85 -18.77 0.89
C ILE A 176 -1.46 -19.43 -0.43
N THR A 177 -0.47 -20.30 -0.36
CA THR A 177 0.06 -21.02 -1.52
C THR A 177 -0.81 -22.21 -1.89
N ASP A 178 -1.10 -22.37 -3.18
CA ASP A 178 -1.84 -23.52 -3.70
C ASP A 178 -0.94 -24.78 -3.80
N THR A 179 -1.54 -25.97 -3.98
CA THR A 179 -0.76 -27.22 -4.08
C THR A 179 0.17 -27.23 -5.29
N ASN A 180 1.42 -27.68 -5.13
CA ASN A 180 2.46 -27.68 -6.17
C ASN A 180 2.74 -26.31 -6.78
N SER A 181 2.54 -25.25 -5.99
CA SER A 181 2.72 -23.86 -6.37
C SER A 181 3.65 -23.15 -5.37
N PHE A 182 3.86 -21.85 -5.57
CA PHE A 182 4.47 -20.95 -4.60
C PHE A 182 3.82 -19.56 -4.69
N ALA A 183 3.79 -18.84 -3.58
CA ALA A 183 3.47 -17.42 -3.56
C ALA A 183 4.76 -16.59 -3.62
N PHE A 184 4.68 -15.37 -4.14
CA PHE A 184 5.81 -14.44 -4.08
C PHE A 184 5.34 -12.99 -3.98
N ILE A 185 6.21 -12.14 -3.46
CA ILE A 185 5.99 -10.70 -3.37
C ILE A 185 7.33 -9.96 -3.50
N ASN A 186 7.35 -8.87 -4.27
CA ASN A 186 8.54 -8.01 -4.44
C ASN A 186 8.55 -6.85 -3.46
N GLY A 187 7.38 -6.27 -3.18
CA GLY A 187 7.28 -5.21 -2.18
C GLY A 187 5.88 -5.00 -1.65
N ILE A 188 5.81 -4.40 -0.47
CA ILE A 188 4.57 -4.08 0.25
C ILE A 188 4.63 -2.61 0.66
N GLU A 189 3.63 -1.83 0.25
CA GLU A 189 3.39 -0.47 0.74
C GLU A 189 2.11 -0.44 1.58
N ILE A 190 2.18 0.10 2.78
CA ILE A 190 1.02 0.34 3.66
C ILE A 190 1.05 1.79 4.10
N LYS A 191 -0.09 2.47 4.00
CA LYS A 191 -0.26 3.83 4.51
C LYS A 191 -1.67 4.11 5.00
N VAL A 192 -1.82 5.14 5.81
CA VAL A 192 -3.15 5.66 6.16
C VAL A 192 -3.90 6.09 4.90
N PHE A 193 -5.15 5.65 4.77
CA PHE A 193 -6.03 6.12 3.71
C PHE A 193 -6.79 7.35 4.21
N ASN A 194 -6.41 8.53 3.70
CA ASN A 194 -7.12 9.77 3.99
C ASN A 194 -8.24 9.95 2.96
N TYR A 195 -9.47 10.14 3.43
CA TYR A 195 -10.52 10.72 2.60
C TYR A 195 -10.10 12.15 2.31
N VAL A 196 -9.55 12.40 1.12
CA VAL A 196 -9.49 13.77 0.63
C VAL A 196 -10.95 14.11 0.30
N ASN A 197 -11.59 14.90 1.16
CA ASN A 197 -12.85 15.54 0.81
C ASN A 197 -12.56 16.41 -0.41
N CYS A 198 -13.05 15.97 -1.57
CA CYS A 198 -13.11 16.81 -2.77
C CYS A 198 -14.10 17.96 -2.56
#